data_AF-A0A8S2FA52-F1
#
_entry.id   AF-A0A8S2FA52-F1
#
_cell.length_a   1.000
_cell.length_b   1.000
_cell.length_c   1.000
_cell.angle_alpha   90.00
_cell.angle_beta   90.00
_cell.angle_gamma   90.00
#
_symmetry.space_group_name_H-M   'P 1'
#
loop_
_entity.id
_entity.type
_entity.pdbx_description
1 polymer ?
#
loop_
_entity_poly.entity_id
_entity_poly.type
_entity_poly.pdbx_seq_one_letter_code
_entity_poly.pdbx_strand_id
1 'polypeptide(L)'
;MQSGHQRSPPSPTQTSSKKLKQLTTTAMSTNAKSLALTQMVKEIFSSSSFVQQMCNSLLTSDLFTNFIARVVEEAVNNYRYEVEDFKSDLKKVNDNILLLQCQTNDLAQYNKRKDLILYGITFKQNENTYDVVLELAASVELQLNKNDFYAVHRLPLSKRVMVHFTVALKLPYETNALYEHTIGKNKI
;
A
#
# COMPACT_ATOMS: atom_id res chain seq x y z
N MET A 1 -119.47 55.08 -8.88
CA MET A 1 -119.08 54.95 -10.30
C MET A 1 -117.59 55.19 -10.43
N GLN A 2 -116.97 54.45 -11.36
CA GLN A 2 -115.55 54.39 -11.66
C GLN A 2 -114.92 55.75 -12.03
N SER A 3 -113.66 55.95 -11.64
CA SER A 3 -112.55 56.53 -12.44
C SER A 3 -111.42 56.85 -11.44
N GLY A 4 -110.28 56.18 -11.49
CA GLY A 4 -109.31 56.28 -12.58
C GLY A 4 -108.10 57.09 -12.08
N HIS A 5 -107.38 56.57 -11.08
CA HIS A 5 -106.11 57.15 -10.65
C HIS A 5 -105.00 56.71 -11.61
N GLN A 6 -104.49 57.69 -12.36
CA GLN A 6 -103.35 57.59 -13.25
C GLN A 6 -102.12 57.09 -12.49
N ARG A 7 -101.57 55.94 -12.92
CA ARG A 7 -100.22 55.52 -12.53
C ARG A 7 -99.22 56.29 -13.38
N SER A 8 -98.45 57.16 -12.73
CA SER A 8 -97.30 57.83 -13.32
C SER A 8 -96.26 56.79 -13.77
N PRO A 9 -95.68 56.91 -14.98
CA PRO A 9 -94.68 55.98 -15.47
C PRO A 9 -93.37 56.15 -14.67
N PRO A 10 -92.68 55.05 -14.29
CA PRO A 10 -91.38 55.13 -13.65
C PRO A 10 -90.34 55.72 -14.61
N SER A 11 -89.61 56.72 -14.10
CA SER A 11 -88.57 57.45 -14.83
C SER A 11 -87.42 56.53 -15.32
N PRO A 12 -86.97 56.57 -16.59
CA PRO A 12 -86.07 55.56 -17.17
C PRO A 12 -84.57 55.68 -16.83
N THR A 13 -84.15 56.48 -15.84
CA THR A 13 -82.76 57.00 -15.83
C THR A 13 -81.82 56.44 -14.74
N GLN A 14 -82.28 55.56 -13.82
CA GLN A 14 -81.42 55.05 -12.73
C GLN A 14 -80.91 53.61 -12.87
N THR A 15 -81.51 52.80 -13.75
CA THR A 15 -81.18 51.35 -13.88
C THR A 15 -79.97 51.12 -14.78
N SER A 16 -79.71 52.00 -15.76
CA SER A 16 -78.61 51.87 -16.71
C SER A 16 -77.23 52.18 -16.08
N SER A 17 -77.17 53.17 -15.17
CA SER A 17 -75.93 53.56 -14.49
C SER A 17 -75.40 52.49 -13.51
N LYS A 18 -76.30 51.80 -12.79
CA LYS A 18 -75.91 50.72 -11.85
C LYS A 18 -75.36 49.50 -12.59
N LYS A 19 -75.95 49.14 -13.74
CA LYS A 19 -75.51 48.02 -14.57
C LYS A 19 -74.15 48.31 -15.21
N LEU A 20 -73.92 49.54 -15.67
CA LEU A 20 -72.63 49.97 -16.22
C LEU A 20 -71.52 49.95 -15.16
N LYS A 21 -71.79 50.42 -13.93
CA LYS A 21 -70.84 50.35 -12.81
C LYS A 21 -70.49 48.90 -12.44
N GLN A 22 -71.49 48.01 -12.37
CA GLN A 22 -71.26 46.57 -12.14
C GLN A 22 -70.42 45.91 -13.25
N LEU A 23 -70.68 46.26 -14.52
CA LEU A 23 -69.89 45.78 -15.66
C LEU A 23 -68.44 46.25 -15.58
N THR A 24 -68.20 47.52 -15.26
CA THR A 24 -66.83 48.04 -15.10
C THR A 24 -66.08 47.39 -13.92
N THR A 25 -66.73 47.20 -12.76
CA THR A 25 -66.09 46.51 -11.63
C THR A 25 -65.81 45.04 -11.92
N THR A 26 -66.69 44.38 -12.69
CA THR A 26 -66.49 42.99 -13.10
C THR A 26 -65.33 42.87 -14.09
N ALA A 27 -65.25 43.76 -15.09
CA ALA A 27 -64.16 43.81 -16.07
C ALA A 27 -62.79 44.10 -15.42
N MET A 28 -62.74 45.01 -14.44
CA MET A 28 -61.51 45.27 -13.68
C MET A 28 -61.13 44.08 -12.78
N SER A 29 -62.10 43.40 -12.16
CA SER A 29 -61.88 42.18 -11.37
C SER A 29 -61.37 41.02 -12.24
N THR A 30 -61.92 40.82 -13.45
CA THR A 30 -61.45 39.79 -14.38
C THR A 30 -60.05 40.08 -14.90
N ASN A 31 -59.71 41.35 -15.16
CA ASN A 31 -58.36 41.74 -15.57
C ASN A 31 -57.34 41.50 -14.45
N ALA A 32 -57.67 41.83 -13.20
CA ALA A 32 -56.80 41.56 -12.05
C ALA A 32 -56.56 40.05 -11.86
N LYS A 33 -57.62 39.23 -12.01
CA LYS A 33 -57.50 37.76 -11.95
C LYS A 33 -56.66 37.20 -13.10
N SER A 34 -56.83 37.72 -14.32
CA SER A 34 -56.03 37.33 -15.50
C SER A 34 -54.55 37.66 -15.32
N LEU A 35 -54.24 38.82 -14.74
CA LEU A 35 -52.86 39.22 -14.43
C LEU A 35 -52.25 38.32 -13.36
N ALA A 36 -52.98 38.04 -12.27
CA ALA A 36 -52.53 37.13 -11.21
C ALA A 36 -52.29 35.71 -11.74
N LEU A 37 -53.16 35.21 -12.61
CA LEU A 37 -52.99 33.90 -13.26
C LEU A 37 -51.74 33.88 -14.14
N THR A 38 -51.50 34.93 -14.91
CA THR A 38 -50.30 35.05 -15.75
C THR A 38 -49.02 35.06 -14.91
N GLN A 39 -49.03 35.77 -13.78
CA GLN A 39 -47.91 35.81 -12.85
C GLN A 39 -47.65 34.43 -12.22
N MET A 40 -48.71 33.76 -11.76
CA MET A 40 -48.62 32.40 -11.21
C MET A 40 -48.06 31.41 -12.24
N VAL A 41 -48.50 31.48 -13.49
CA VAL A 41 -47.97 30.63 -14.57
C VAL A 41 -46.48 30.88 -14.79
N LYS A 42 -46.02 32.14 -14.79
CA LYS A 42 -44.58 32.47 -14.91
C LYS A 42 -43.75 31.90 -13.76
N GLU A 43 -44.26 31.98 -12.54
CA GLU A 43 -43.60 31.43 -11.34
C GLU A 43 -43.52 29.90 -11.39
N ILE A 44 -44.57 29.22 -11.85
CA ILE A 44 -44.58 27.77 -12.07
C ILE A 44 -43.53 27.37 -13.11
N PHE A 45 -43.47 28.06 -14.26
CA PHE A 45 -42.48 27.77 -15.29
C PHE A 45 -41.04 27.99 -14.79
N SER A 46 -40.80 29.06 -14.03
CA SER A 46 -39.49 29.35 -13.45
C SER A 46 -39.08 28.33 -12.39
N SER A 47 -40.03 27.85 -11.58
CA SER A 47 -39.78 26.80 -10.59
C SER A 47 -39.49 25.46 -11.26
N SER A 48 -40.21 25.14 -12.34
CA SER A 48 -39.99 23.91 -13.12
C SER A 48 -38.60 23.86 -13.77
N SER A 49 -38.14 24.97 -14.37
CA SER A 49 -36.81 25.04 -14.96
C SER A 49 -35.70 24.93 -13.91
N PHE A 50 -35.89 25.52 -12.73
CA PHE A 50 -34.96 25.37 -11.60
C PHE A 50 -34.87 23.92 -11.12
N VAL A 51 -36.01 23.23 -10.93
CA VAL A 51 -36.03 21.81 -10.53
C VAL A 51 -35.31 20.95 -11.57
N GLN A 52 -35.54 21.19 -12.87
CA GLN A 52 -34.85 20.46 -13.93
C GLN A 52 -33.32 20.68 -13.89
N GLN A 53 -32.86 21.90 -13.65
CA GLN A 53 -31.43 22.20 -13.50
C GLN A 53 -30.83 21.49 -12.28
N MET A 54 -31.53 21.49 -11.14
CA MET A 54 -31.12 20.76 -9.94
C MET A 54 -31.02 19.26 -10.19
N CYS A 55 -32.02 18.65 -10.85
CA CYS A 55 -31.98 17.24 -11.21
C CYS A 55 -30.81 16.92 -12.15
N ASN A 56 -30.57 17.74 -13.17
CA ASN A 56 -29.44 17.55 -14.08
C ASN A 56 -28.10 17.65 -13.34
N SER A 57 -27.96 18.63 -12.43
CA SER A 57 -26.75 18.79 -11.62
C SER A 57 -26.50 17.58 -10.71
N LEU A 58 -27.54 17.05 -10.07
CA LEU A 58 -27.44 15.84 -9.24
C LEU A 58 -27.01 14.62 -10.07
N LEU A 59 -27.63 14.41 -11.23
CA LEU A 59 -27.25 13.31 -12.14
C LEU A 59 -25.78 13.43 -12.59
N THR A 60 -25.32 14.63 -12.93
CA THR A 60 -23.90 14.83 -13.30
C THR A 60 -22.96 14.58 -12.13
N SER A 61 -23.36 14.92 -10.91
CA SER A 61 -22.58 14.65 -9.69
C SER A 61 -22.46 13.15 -9.42
N ASP A 62 -23.54 12.39 -9.60
CA ASP A 62 -23.52 10.94 -9.42
C ASP A 62 -22.65 10.24 -10.46
N LEU A 63 -22.74 10.66 -11.72
CA LEU A 63 -21.87 10.14 -12.78
C LEU A 63 -20.39 10.44 -12.50
N PHE A 64 -20.08 11.65 -12.05
CA PHE A 64 -18.72 12.02 -11.68
C PHE A 64 -18.21 11.20 -10.49
N THR A 65 -19.03 11.05 -9.45
CA THR A 65 -18.69 10.26 -8.25
C THR A 65 -18.40 8.80 -8.62
N ASN A 66 -19.24 8.19 -9.47
CA ASN A 66 -19.03 6.83 -9.95
C ASN A 66 -17.77 6.70 -10.82
N PHE A 67 -17.46 7.70 -11.64
CA PHE A 67 -16.22 7.73 -12.41
C PHE A 67 -15.00 7.76 -11.48
N ILE A 68 -14.99 8.66 -10.49
CA ILE A 68 -13.90 8.74 -9.51
C ILE A 68 -13.77 7.44 -8.71
N ALA A 69 -14.90 6.85 -8.28
CA ALA A 69 -14.88 5.59 -7.56
C ALA A 69 -14.20 4.46 -8.36
N ARG A 70 -14.51 4.35 -9.66
CA ARG A 70 -13.88 3.37 -10.55
C ARG A 70 -12.39 3.60 -10.74
N VAL A 71 -11.97 4.85 -10.99
CA VAL A 71 -10.56 5.20 -11.16
C VAL A 71 -9.77 4.88 -9.88
N VAL A 72 -10.33 5.19 -8.72
CA VAL A 72 -9.71 4.89 -7.43
C VAL A 72 -9.65 3.38 -7.19
N GLU A 73 -10.73 2.64 -7.47
CA GLU A 73 -10.76 1.19 -7.33
C GLU A 73 -9.73 0.49 -8.22
N GLU A 74 -9.59 0.93 -9.48
CA GLU A 74 -8.57 0.43 -10.39
C GLU A 74 -7.15 0.70 -9.87
N ALA A 75 -6.88 1.94 -9.44
CA ALA A 75 -5.59 2.29 -8.87
C ALA A 75 -5.26 1.46 -7.61
N VAL A 76 -6.23 1.29 -6.71
CA VAL A 76 -6.08 0.46 -5.49
C VAL A 76 -5.80 -0.99 -5.85
N ASN A 77 -6.48 -1.54 -6.86
CA ASN A 77 -6.23 -2.91 -7.32
C ASN A 77 -4.83 -3.06 -7.92
N ASN A 78 -4.38 -2.11 -8.74
CA ASN A 78 -3.03 -2.11 -9.32
C ASN A 78 -1.96 -2.07 -8.22
N TYR A 79 -2.08 -1.17 -7.24
CA TYR A 79 -1.16 -1.14 -6.10
C TYR A 79 -1.20 -2.42 -5.27
N ARG A 80 -2.37 -3.06 -5.14
CA ARG A 80 -2.47 -4.35 -4.44
C ARG A 80 -1.67 -5.43 -5.15
N TYR A 81 -1.72 -5.49 -6.48
CA TYR A 81 -0.92 -6.44 -7.26
C TYR A 81 0.58 -6.19 -7.11
N GLU A 82 1.02 -4.93 -7.24
CA GLU A 82 2.43 -4.57 -7.06
C GLU A 82 2.96 -4.94 -5.67
N VAL A 83 2.16 -4.70 -4.61
CA VAL A 83 2.53 -5.06 -3.24
C VAL A 83 2.69 -6.58 -3.08
N GLU A 84 1.83 -7.39 -3.69
CA GLU A 84 1.96 -8.85 -3.62
C GLU A 84 3.17 -9.35 -4.41
N ASP A 85 3.45 -8.78 -5.58
CA ASP A 85 4.65 -9.09 -6.36
C ASP A 85 5.92 -8.75 -5.57
N PHE A 86 5.98 -7.56 -4.96
CA PHE A 86 7.10 -7.18 -4.10
C PHE A 86 7.29 -8.10 -2.89
N LYS A 87 6.20 -8.54 -2.25
CA LYS A 87 6.29 -9.51 -1.15
C LYS A 87 6.86 -10.84 -1.62
N SER A 88 6.43 -11.31 -2.79
CA SER A 88 6.92 -12.55 -3.40
C SER A 88 8.43 -12.47 -3.67
N ASP A 89 8.89 -11.36 -4.25
CA ASP A 89 10.30 -11.17 -4.56
C ASP A 89 11.16 -10.99 -3.31
N LEU A 90 10.66 -10.26 -2.30
CA LEU A 90 11.34 -10.12 -1.01
C LEU A 90 11.53 -11.49 -0.34
N LYS A 91 10.52 -12.37 -0.42
CA LYS A 91 10.64 -13.74 0.09
C LYS A 91 11.74 -14.51 -0.64
N LYS A 92 11.77 -14.50 -1.98
CA LYS A 92 12.80 -15.18 -2.77
C LYS A 92 14.21 -14.68 -2.43
N VAL A 93 14.38 -13.36 -2.30
CA VAL A 93 15.67 -12.76 -1.92
C VAL A 93 16.08 -13.21 -0.53
N ASN A 94 15.16 -13.24 0.44
CA ASN A 94 15.45 -13.70 1.78
C ASN A 94 15.84 -15.20 1.81
N ASP A 95 15.14 -16.04 1.06
CA ASP A 95 15.46 -17.46 0.94
C ASP A 95 16.86 -17.67 0.33
N ASN A 96 17.23 -16.86 -0.66
CA ASN A 96 18.58 -16.87 -1.25
C ASN A 96 19.66 -16.41 -0.24
N ILE A 97 19.38 -15.38 0.56
CA ILE A 97 20.30 -14.94 1.62
C ILE A 97 20.55 -16.08 2.61
N LEU A 98 19.49 -16.76 3.06
CA LEU A 98 19.62 -17.89 3.98
C LEU A 98 20.43 -19.03 3.36
N LEU A 99 20.17 -19.36 2.10
CA LEU A 99 20.93 -20.39 1.38
C LEU A 99 22.42 -20.04 1.30
N LEU A 100 22.74 -18.81 0.90
CA LEU A 100 24.12 -18.33 0.80
C LEU A 100 24.82 -18.31 2.17
N GLN A 101 24.09 -17.97 3.24
CA GLN A 101 24.62 -18.03 4.61
C GLN A 101 24.96 -19.47 5.01
N CYS A 102 24.07 -20.44 4.72
CA CYS A 102 24.34 -21.86 4.95
C CYS A 102 25.59 -22.32 4.17
N GLN A 103 25.64 -22.04 2.87
CA GLN A 103 26.79 -22.40 2.03
C GLN A 103 28.10 -21.76 2.51
N THR A 104 28.06 -20.50 2.92
CA THR A 104 29.22 -19.79 3.46
C THR A 104 29.68 -20.40 4.77
N ASN A 105 28.74 -20.76 5.64
CA ASN A 105 29.04 -21.45 6.89
C ASN A 105 29.64 -22.83 6.64
N ASP A 106 29.08 -23.61 5.71
CA ASP A 106 29.59 -24.94 5.37
C ASP A 106 31.01 -24.86 4.80
N LEU A 107 31.28 -23.91 3.90
CA LEU A 107 32.62 -23.64 3.38
C LEU A 107 33.58 -23.19 4.48
N ALA A 108 33.13 -22.33 5.40
CA ALA A 108 33.94 -21.89 6.52
C ALA A 108 34.28 -23.06 7.46
N GLN A 109 33.33 -23.97 7.71
CA GLN A 109 33.56 -25.18 8.49
C GLN A 109 34.49 -26.16 7.77
N TYR A 110 34.32 -26.34 6.46
CA TYR A 110 35.20 -27.17 5.64
C TYR A 110 36.65 -26.69 5.72
N ASN A 111 36.88 -25.38 5.59
CA ASN A 111 38.21 -24.78 5.72
C ASN A 111 38.78 -24.99 7.13
N LYS A 112 37.97 -24.81 8.18
CA LYS A 112 38.39 -24.99 9.58
C LYS A 112 38.58 -26.46 9.99
N ARG A 113 38.16 -27.43 9.19
CA ARG A 113 38.32 -28.86 9.53
C ARG A 113 39.79 -29.27 9.66
N LYS A 114 40.69 -28.57 8.98
CA LYS A 114 42.15 -28.79 9.03
C LYS A 114 42.83 -27.98 10.15
N ASP A 115 42.04 -27.16 10.84
CA ASP A 115 42.52 -26.29 11.91
C ASP A 115 42.30 -26.96 13.27
N LEU A 116 43.35 -27.00 14.08
CA LEU A 116 43.31 -27.44 15.48
C LEU A 116 43.32 -26.20 16.38
N ILE A 117 42.30 -26.08 17.24
CA ILE A 117 42.22 -24.98 18.20
C ILE A 117 42.67 -25.47 19.58
N LEU A 118 43.72 -24.85 20.12
CA LEU A 118 44.27 -25.18 21.43
C LEU A 118 43.79 -24.15 22.48
N TYR A 119 43.32 -24.65 23.62
CA TYR A 119 42.80 -23.84 24.71
C TYR A 119 43.67 -24.00 25.96
N GLY A 120 43.65 -23.01 26.86
CA GLY A 120 44.28 -23.10 28.18
C GLY A 120 45.79 -22.88 28.21
N ILE A 121 46.41 -22.56 27.08
CA ILE A 121 47.84 -22.24 27.01
C ILE A 121 48.05 -20.77 27.37
N THR A 122 48.79 -20.52 28.45
CA THR A 122 49.08 -19.18 28.99
C THR A 122 49.77 -18.30 27.96
N PHE A 123 49.37 -17.03 27.88
CA PHE A 123 50.00 -16.04 27.00
C PHE A 123 51.32 -15.54 27.60
N LYS A 124 52.38 -15.54 26.78
CA LYS A 124 53.65 -14.90 27.10
C LYS A 124 53.94 -13.81 26.06
N GLN A 125 54.35 -12.63 26.53
CA GLN A 125 54.67 -11.53 25.64
C GLN A 125 55.90 -11.88 24.78
N ASN A 126 55.84 -11.55 23.49
CA ASN A 126 56.88 -11.86 22.50
C ASN A 126 57.21 -13.35 22.37
N GLU A 127 56.27 -14.24 22.69
CA GLU A 127 56.46 -15.68 22.47
C GLU A 127 56.44 -16.02 20.98
N ASN A 128 57.23 -17.04 20.61
CA ASN A 128 57.11 -17.66 19.30
C ASN A 128 56.07 -18.78 19.38
N THR A 129 54.94 -18.58 18.71
CA THR A 129 53.81 -19.52 18.72
C THR A 129 54.17 -20.91 18.19
N TYR A 130 55.11 -21.00 17.24
CA TYR A 130 55.60 -22.29 16.73
C TYR A 130 56.32 -23.09 17.81
N ASP A 131 57.18 -22.44 18.59
CA ASP A 131 57.97 -23.11 19.62
C ASP A 131 57.07 -23.64 20.74
N VAL A 132 56.01 -22.89 21.11
CA VAL A 132 54.99 -23.32 22.07
C VAL A 132 54.23 -24.56 21.59
N VAL A 133 53.85 -24.62 20.30
CA VAL A 133 53.14 -25.79 19.75
C VAL A 133 54.06 -27.00 19.66
N LEU A 134 55.34 -26.82 19.31
CA LEU A 134 56.33 -27.91 19.28
C LEU A 134 56.62 -28.46 20.68
N GLU A 135 56.72 -27.60 21.69
CA GLU A 135 56.86 -28.01 23.09
C GLU A 135 55.66 -28.85 23.56
N LEU A 136 54.45 -28.41 23.21
CA LEU A 136 53.22 -29.15 23.52
C LEU A 136 53.15 -30.49 22.78
N ALA A 137 53.53 -30.53 21.50
CA ALA A 137 53.55 -31.75 20.70
C ALA A 137 54.55 -32.77 21.26
N ALA A 138 55.73 -32.32 21.68
CA ALA A 138 56.74 -33.15 22.32
C ALA A 138 56.22 -33.76 23.64
N SER A 139 55.39 -33.02 24.39
CA SER A 139 54.78 -33.48 25.64
C SER A 139 53.79 -34.65 25.45
N VAL A 140 53.28 -34.85 24.22
CA VAL A 140 52.41 -35.97 23.83
C VAL A 140 53.10 -36.93 22.86
N GLU A 141 54.43 -36.90 22.80
CA GLU A 141 55.27 -37.77 21.98
C GLU A 141 55.02 -37.65 20.45
N LEU A 142 54.49 -36.52 19.99
CA LEU A 142 54.33 -36.23 18.56
C LEU A 142 55.58 -35.55 17.99
N GLN A 143 56.19 -36.17 16.98
CA GLN A 143 57.33 -35.61 16.25
C GLN A 143 56.84 -34.70 15.12
N LEU A 144 56.71 -33.41 15.41
CA LEU A 144 56.33 -32.38 14.44
C LEU A 144 57.52 -31.46 14.13
N ASN A 145 57.56 -30.95 12.90
CA ASN A 145 58.51 -29.96 12.43
C ASN A 145 57.80 -28.64 12.09
N LYS A 146 58.54 -27.52 12.06
CA LYS A 146 57.98 -26.20 11.70
C LYS A 146 57.32 -26.17 10.31
N ASN A 147 57.81 -27.00 9.38
CA ASN A 147 57.31 -27.08 8.00
C ASN A 147 55.98 -27.86 7.87
N ASP A 148 55.53 -28.52 8.93
CA ASP A 148 54.28 -29.30 8.92
C ASP A 148 53.05 -28.40 9.15
N PHE A 149 53.28 -27.17 9.61
CA PHE A 149 52.25 -26.17 9.87
C PHE A 149 52.14 -25.18 8.70
N TYR A 150 50.92 -24.87 8.30
CA TYR A 150 50.68 -23.78 7.34
C TYR A 150 50.76 -22.41 8.02
N ALA A 151 50.11 -22.28 9.18
CA ALA A 151 50.14 -21.07 10.00
C ALA A 151 49.87 -21.42 11.47
N VAL A 152 50.55 -20.72 12.38
CA VAL A 152 50.35 -20.83 13.82
C VAL A 152 50.27 -19.44 14.43
N HIS A 153 49.14 -19.10 15.02
CA HIS A 153 48.94 -17.78 15.61
C HIS A 153 48.01 -17.82 16.83
N ARG A 154 48.14 -16.81 17.68
CA ARG A 154 47.16 -16.49 18.72
C ARG A 154 45.93 -15.88 18.05
N LEU A 155 44.75 -16.35 18.42
CA LEU A 155 43.53 -15.68 18.05
C LEU A 155 43.35 -14.42 18.91
N PRO A 156 42.85 -13.32 18.32
CA PRO A 156 42.59 -12.11 19.07
C PRO A 156 41.59 -12.39 20.19
N LEU A 157 41.89 -11.88 21.39
CA LEU A 157 41.00 -11.90 22.53
C LEU A 157 39.74 -11.08 22.18
N SER A 158 38.63 -11.75 21.85
CA SER A 158 37.34 -11.09 21.84
C SER A 158 37.03 -10.64 23.28
N LYS A 159 36.23 -9.58 23.47
CA LYS A 159 35.93 -8.96 24.79
C LYS A 159 35.31 -9.90 25.85
N ARG A 160 35.14 -11.20 25.57
CA ARG A 160 34.82 -12.23 26.54
C ARG A 160 35.97 -13.24 26.59
N VAL A 161 36.59 -13.27 27.77
CA VAL A 161 37.85 -13.94 28.14
C VAL A 161 37.89 -15.42 27.75
N MET A 162 38.82 -15.77 26.84
CA MET A 162 39.80 -16.85 26.95
C MET A 162 40.75 -16.73 25.75
N VAL A 163 42.06 -16.89 25.97
CA VAL A 163 43.03 -16.83 24.86
C VAL A 163 42.87 -18.10 24.02
N HIS A 164 42.64 -17.94 22.72
CA HIS A 164 42.46 -19.05 21.77
C HIS A 164 43.68 -19.18 20.84
N PHE A 165 43.95 -20.38 20.35
CA PHE A 165 44.95 -20.64 19.30
C PHE A 165 44.33 -21.34 18.13
N THR A 166 44.84 -21.12 16.92
CA THR A 166 44.50 -21.93 15.75
C THR A 166 45.77 -22.43 15.07
N VAL A 167 45.84 -23.73 14.79
CA VAL A 167 46.95 -24.42 14.12
C VAL A 167 46.41 -25.05 12.84
N ALA A 168 46.77 -24.53 11.68
CA ALA A 168 46.37 -25.12 10.38
C ALA A 168 47.40 -26.18 9.97
N LEU A 169 46.98 -27.45 9.87
CA LEU A 169 47.86 -28.56 9.51
C LEU A 169 47.88 -28.79 7.98
N LYS A 170 49.07 -29.06 7.44
CA LYS A 170 49.23 -29.48 6.05
C LYS A 170 48.93 -30.97 5.94
N LEU A 171 47.69 -31.33 5.60
CA LEU A 171 47.38 -32.72 5.27
C LEU A 171 48.08 -33.11 3.95
N PRO A 172 48.82 -34.23 3.92
CA PRO A 172 49.14 -34.88 2.65
C PRO A 172 47.81 -35.37 2.03
N TYR A 173 47.74 -35.58 0.71
CA TYR A 173 46.57 -36.03 -0.08
C TYR A 173 45.37 -35.07 -0.22
N GLU A 174 45.40 -34.25 -1.28
CA GLU A 174 44.22 -34.02 -2.13
C GLU A 174 44.62 -34.22 -3.60
N THR A 175 44.53 -35.48 -4.06
CA THR A 175 44.32 -35.77 -5.48
C THR A 175 42.89 -35.38 -5.83
N ASN A 176 42.75 -34.49 -6.80
CA ASN A 176 41.49 -34.03 -7.40
C ASN A 176 40.53 -35.19 -7.67
N ALA A 177 39.52 -35.37 -6.82
CA ALA A 177 38.30 -36.07 -7.18
C ALA A 177 37.28 -35.02 -7.62
N LEU A 178 37.14 -34.84 -8.94
CA LEU A 178 35.98 -34.18 -9.54
C LEU A 178 34.74 -34.95 -9.09
N TYR A 179 33.96 -34.36 -8.17
CA TYR A 179 32.58 -34.77 -7.96
C TYR A 179 31.72 -34.01 -8.98
N GLU A 180 31.45 -34.65 -10.12
CA GLU A 180 30.36 -34.24 -11.01
C GLU A 180 29.04 -34.47 -10.27
N HIS A 181 28.44 -33.38 -9.78
CA HIS A 181 27.08 -33.42 -9.25
C HIS A 181 26.10 -33.29 -10.41
N THR A 182 25.66 -34.42 -10.96
CA THR A 182 24.56 -34.48 -11.94
C THR A 182 23.28 -34.03 -11.27
N ILE A 183 22.87 -32.78 -11.47
CA ILE A 183 21.55 -32.29 -11.05
C ILE A 183 20.52 -32.90 -12.00
N GLY A 184 19.74 -33.85 -11.47
CA GLY A 184 18.59 -34.44 -12.14
C GLY A 184 17.60 -33.37 -12.58
N LYS A 185 17.35 -33.31 -13.88
CA LYS A 185 16.23 -32.58 -14.47
C LYS A 185 14.95 -33.29 -14.05
N ASN A 186 14.21 -32.73 -13.10
CA ASN A 186 12.81 -33.08 -12.92
C ASN A 186 11.97 -32.33 -13.96
N LYS A 187 11.28 -33.13 -14.79
CA LYS A 187 10.20 -32.72 -15.67
C LYS A 187 9.09 -32.03 -14.87
N ILE A 188 8.62 -30.90 -15.38
CA ILE A 188 7.21 -30.54 -15.42
C ILE A 188 6.92 -30.20 -16.88
#